data_AF-A0ABD2L5X7-F1
#
_entry.id   AF-A0ABD2L5X7-F1
#
_cell.length_a   1.000
_cell.length_b   1.000
_cell.length_c   1.000
_cell.angle_alpha   90.00
_cell.angle_beta   90.00
_cell.angle_gamma   90.00
#
_symmetry.space_group_name_H-M   'P 1'
#
loop_
_entity.id
_entity.type
_entity.pdbx_description
1 polymer ?
#
loop_
_entity_poly.entity_id
_entity_poly.type
_entity_poly.pdbx_seq_one_letter_code
_entity_poly.pdbx_strand_id
1 'polypeptide(L)'
;MAFCNKKFQIQCHLPSFCLIVVLLVILFDEKLLILAQILGGQQPPPPPPPPPQQPQPQGQAVGPGGPGMLFTGTGTNMYYGVNLVPFGPENGDLEVAPGFLTSGQTIDLHLFFPFYGGLYNYTTISVNGYLGFATVLDQGPTINVGPDSTDWPRVQDPAMIAPYLCKQQITQDAIPGLRAGVFFRLMMRQSLFGRGVGTNLNADGTIMQSAFFGQPANQACPSTAGSYVRCDANSDYFLDEMMRWLQEGVAGASAFRADAALVVTWYNTGSAVSGRSDLDGGQLATYQAIWLTDQPGRLSYVIINYDKLGFDAADFRANSRSGRCRALFNGGNHTGFVDVDPTQLYKNSPKILAQRSGVPHMVRGRYMFRVDDVVRPGGCSNKTGGTFPMLIYPNIVNMLGEMSIDLNAMCLDRAQTYILMVEQRQVINI
;
A
#
# COMPACT_ATOMS: atom_id res chain seq x y z
N MET A 1 11.65 18.17 0.99
CA MET A 1 10.25 18.45 1.37
C MET A 1 9.61 17.84 0.17
N ALA A 2 9.26 16.58 0.29
CA ALA A 2 8.79 15.86 -0.87
C ALA A 2 7.55 16.58 -1.41
N PHE A 3 7.40 16.67 -2.73
CA PHE A 3 6.12 16.99 -3.36
C PHE A 3 5.21 15.76 -3.22
N CYS A 4 4.86 15.46 -1.97
CA CYS A 4 3.87 14.47 -1.66
C CYS A 4 2.62 15.22 -1.22
N ASN A 5 1.57 15.07 -2.01
CA ASN A 5 0.29 15.72 -1.83
C ASN A 5 0.34 17.24 -1.59
N LYS A 6 0.87 17.98 -2.57
CA LYS A 6 0.89 19.45 -2.51
C LYS A 6 -0.39 20.01 -3.14
N LYS A 7 -1.03 20.93 -2.40
CA LYS A 7 -2.14 21.74 -2.89
C LYS A 7 -1.64 22.95 -3.66
N PHE A 8 -2.18 23.14 -4.85
CA PHE A 8 -1.98 24.33 -5.67
C PHE A 8 -3.33 24.99 -5.93
N GLN A 9 -3.40 26.30 -5.76
CA GLN A 9 -4.52 27.09 -6.25
C GLN A 9 -4.24 27.47 -7.70
N ILE A 10 -5.20 27.19 -8.59
CA ILE A 10 -5.17 27.65 -9.97
C ILE A 10 -6.32 28.62 -10.15
N GLN A 11 -5.99 29.83 -10.60
CA GLN A 11 -6.95 30.86 -10.93
C GLN A 11 -7.03 30.97 -12.46
N CYS A 12 -8.09 30.43 -13.06
CA CYS A 12 -8.31 30.49 -14.48
C CYS A 12 -9.25 31.66 -14.82
N HIS A 13 -8.79 32.63 -15.60
CA HIS A 13 -9.62 33.74 -16.09
C HIS A 13 -10.11 33.40 -17.52
N LEU A 14 -11.30 32.79 -17.69
CA LEU A 14 -12.17 32.78 -18.91
C LEU A 14 -13.17 31.59 -18.89
N PRO A 15 -14.33 31.65 -19.58
CA PRO A 15 -15.44 30.69 -19.40
C PRO A 15 -15.37 29.41 -20.28
N SER A 16 -14.18 28.86 -20.57
CA SER A 16 -14.04 27.65 -21.42
C SER A 16 -13.32 26.51 -20.71
N PHE A 17 -13.82 25.27 -20.85
CA PHE A 17 -13.23 24.07 -20.26
C PHE A 17 -11.71 24.02 -20.45
N CYS A 18 -10.96 23.94 -19.35
CA CYS A 18 -9.51 23.95 -19.35
C CYS A 18 -9.02 22.52 -19.08
N LEU A 19 -8.45 21.87 -20.09
CA LEU A 19 -7.73 20.62 -19.88
C LEU A 19 -6.36 20.98 -19.31
N ILE A 20 -6.09 20.62 -18.06
CA ILE A 20 -4.80 20.91 -17.42
C ILE A 20 -3.81 19.83 -17.85
N VAL A 21 -2.82 20.22 -18.66
CA VAL A 21 -1.63 19.42 -18.90
C VAL A 21 -0.51 20.02 -18.04
N VAL A 22 -0.16 19.32 -16.95
CA VAL A 22 0.98 19.74 -16.12
C VAL A 22 2.25 19.13 -16.68
N LEU A 23 3.17 19.97 -17.13
CA LEU A 23 4.50 19.58 -17.58
C LEU A 23 5.50 20.05 -16.53
N LEU A 24 6.02 19.13 -15.71
CA LEU A 24 7.07 19.49 -14.78
C LEU A 24 8.42 19.49 -15.52
N VAL A 25 8.99 20.67 -15.72
CA VAL A 25 10.31 20.83 -16.32
C VAL A 25 11.32 21.04 -15.20
N ILE A 26 12.19 20.07 -15.01
CA ILE A 26 13.32 20.17 -14.08
C ILE A 26 14.43 20.95 -14.79
N LEU A 27 14.57 22.24 -14.48
CA LEU A 27 15.74 23.02 -14.88
C LEU A 27 16.87 22.70 -13.90
N PHE A 28 17.84 21.90 -14.34
CA PHE A 28 19.14 21.84 -13.68
C PHE A 28 19.93 23.07 -14.10
N ASP A 29 20.47 23.81 -13.13
CA ASP A 29 21.41 24.88 -13.43
C ASP A 29 22.62 24.28 -14.16
N GLU A 30 22.87 24.83 -15.35
CA GLU A 30 23.74 24.38 -16.44
C GLU A 30 23.33 23.10 -17.22
N LYS A 31 22.71 23.37 -18.39
CA LYS A 31 22.42 22.51 -19.57
C LYS A 31 21.02 21.89 -19.64
N LEU A 32 20.17 22.64 -20.34
CA LEU A 32 18.89 22.28 -20.95
C LEU A 32 18.88 20.84 -21.52
N LEU A 33 18.12 19.92 -20.92
CA LEU A 33 17.82 18.62 -21.51
C LEU A 33 16.33 18.56 -21.87
N ILE A 34 16.02 18.77 -23.15
CA ILE A 34 14.71 18.54 -23.75
C ILE A 34 14.63 17.04 -24.09
N LEU A 35 13.72 16.29 -23.46
CA LEU A 35 13.44 14.90 -23.81
C LEU A 35 12.34 14.85 -24.90
N ALA A 36 12.77 15.02 -26.14
CA ALA A 36 12.00 14.64 -27.34
C ALA A 36 12.56 13.32 -27.88
N GLN A 37 11.72 12.29 -28.00
CA GLN A 37 12.07 11.03 -28.68
C GLN A 37 12.02 11.25 -30.19
N ILE A 38 13.18 11.33 -30.88
CA ILE A 38 13.31 11.07 -32.32
C ILE A 38 14.63 10.31 -32.60
N LEU A 39 14.52 9.34 -33.51
CA LEU A 39 15.49 8.34 -33.99
C LEU A 39 16.88 8.89 -34.40
N GLY A 40 17.93 8.14 -34.11
CA GLY A 40 19.25 8.29 -34.74
C GLY A 40 20.37 7.65 -33.91
N GLY A 41 20.94 6.54 -34.39
CA GLY A 41 21.96 5.78 -33.68
C GLY A 41 23.33 6.45 -33.67
N GLN A 42 24.07 6.27 -32.56
CA GLN A 42 25.54 6.20 -32.53
C GLN A 42 25.99 5.51 -31.23
N GLN A 43 26.88 4.53 -31.36
CA GLN A 43 27.47 3.73 -30.26
C GLN A 43 28.41 4.60 -29.39
N PRO A 44 28.38 4.49 -28.05
CA PRO A 44 29.38 5.12 -27.19
C PRO A 44 30.69 4.29 -27.14
N PRO A 45 31.87 4.92 -26.96
CA PRO A 45 33.17 4.25 -26.90
C PRO A 45 33.40 3.51 -25.56
N PRO A 46 34.30 2.50 -25.51
CA PRO A 46 34.50 1.66 -24.34
C PRO A 46 35.28 2.36 -23.21
N PRO A 47 35.01 2.04 -21.93
CA PRO A 47 35.67 2.64 -20.78
C PRO A 47 37.09 2.06 -20.51
N PRO A 48 38.00 2.85 -19.90
CA PRO A 48 39.36 2.41 -19.59
C PRO A 48 39.45 1.45 -18.38
N PRO A 49 40.53 0.66 -18.26
CA PRO A 49 40.66 -0.40 -17.27
C PRO A 49 40.96 0.11 -15.84
N PRO A 50 40.56 -0.64 -14.80
CA PRO A 50 40.74 -0.24 -13.41
C PRO A 50 42.18 -0.47 -12.89
N PRO A 51 42.67 0.36 -11.95
CA PRO A 51 44.00 0.22 -11.35
C PRO A 51 44.08 -0.92 -10.32
N PRO A 52 45.31 -1.44 -10.06
CA PRO A 52 45.54 -2.69 -9.31
C PRO A 52 45.28 -2.58 -7.80
N GLN A 53 44.73 -3.67 -7.24
CA GLN A 53 44.43 -3.84 -5.81
C GLN A 53 45.70 -4.19 -5.01
N GLN A 54 45.89 -3.52 -3.86
CA GLN A 54 46.85 -3.92 -2.82
C GLN A 54 46.12 -4.52 -1.60
N PRO A 55 46.77 -5.39 -0.80
CA PRO A 55 46.10 -6.31 0.12
C PRO A 55 45.70 -5.65 1.46
N GLN A 56 44.52 -6.01 1.99
CA GLN A 56 44.06 -5.62 3.33
C GLN A 56 44.69 -6.51 4.43
N PRO A 57 45.10 -5.94 5.58
CA PRO A 57 45.28 -6.68 6.82
C PRO A 57 43.99 -6.72 7.67
N GLN A 58 43.88 -7.80 8.46
CA GLN A 58 42.76 -8.16 9.33
C GLN A 58 42.68 -7.31 10.62
N GLY A 59 41.43 -7.03 11.03
CA GLY A 59 40.98 -7.03 12.43
C GLY A 59 41.05 -5.71 13.22
N GLN A 60 39.89 -5.15 13.57
CA GLN A 60 39.40 -4.97 14.96
C GLN A 60 38.17 -4.04 15.00
N ALA A 61 37.24 -4.39 15.89
CA ALA A 61 35.93 -3.76 16.07
C ALA A 61 35.98 -2.48 16.92
N VAL A 62 35.35 -1.39 16.47
CA VAL A 62 34.77 -0.31 17.31
C VAL A 62 33.66 0.42 16.54
N GLY A 63 32.45 0.46 17.11
CA GLY A 63 31.56 1.64 17.22
C GLY A 63 30.91 2.31 15.99
N PRO A 64 29.66 2.81 16.10
CA PRO A 64 28.78 3.06 14.96
C PRO A 64 28.89 4.49 14.40
N GLY A 65 28.98 4.61 13.07
CA GLY A 65 28.89 5.90 12.37
C GLY A 65 29.07 5.76 10.86
N GLY A 66 27.98 5.58 10.12
CA GLY A 66 27.94 5.51 8.65
C GLY A 66 26.50 5.43 8.11
N PRO A 67 26.21 5.96 6.91
CA PRO A 67 25.03 6.77 6.61
C PRO A 67 23.78 5.93 6.37
N GLY A 68 22.96 5.82 7.41
CA GLY A 68 21.56 5.48 7.31
C GLY A 68 20.88 6.25 8.41
N MET A 69 20.34 7.43 8.09
CA MET A 69 19.43 8.11 9.01
C MET A 69 18.26 7.15 9.24
N LEU A 70 18.31 6.43 10.35
CA LEU A 70 17.18 5.72 10.92
C LEU A 70 16.10 6.77 11.09
N PHE A 71 15.14 6.76 10.18
CA PHE A 71 13.95 7.57 10.33
C PHE A 71 13.23 7.10 11.59
N THR A 72 13.29 7.92 12.63
CA THR A 72 12.61 7.72 13.91
C THR A 72 11.13 8.03 13.72
N GLY A 73 10.41 7.11 13.07
CA GLY A 73 8.95 7.08 13.25
C GLY A 73 8.69 6.82 14.74
N THR A 74 7.90 7.66 15.38
CA THR A 74 7.45 7.46 16.76
C THR A 74 6.43 6.32 16.78
N GLY A 75 6.90 5.09 16.63
CA GLY A 75 6.10 3.91 16.95
C GLY A 75 5.98 3.80 18.47
N THR A 76 4.77 3.77 18.98
CA THR A 76 4.47 3.58 20.41
C THR A 76 4.59 2.12 20.85
N ASN A 77 4.88 1.21 19.92
CA ASN A 77 4.95 -0.22 20.20
C ASN A 77 6.41 -0.66 20.43
N MET A 78 6.71 -1.11 21.65
CA MET A 78 8.05 -1.57 22.06
C MET A 78 8.46 -2.90 21.41
N TYR A 79 7.53 -3.63 20.79
CA TYR A 79 7.73 -5.00 20.29
C TYR A 79 7.84 -5.12 18.75
N TYR A 80 7.40 -4.11 17.99
CA TYR A 80 7.35 -4.17 16.52
C TYR A 80 7.89 -2.88 15.87
N GLY A 81 8.32 -2.97 14.61
CA GLY A 81 8.90 -1.84 13.88
C GLY A 81 7.93 -0.67 13.71
N VAL A 82 8.50 0.54 13.56
CA VAL A 82 7.83 1.86 13.53
C VAL A 82 6.76 2.05 12.44
N ASN A 83 6.56 1.06 11.55
CA ASN A 83 5.68 1.17 10.38
C ASN A 83 4.33 0.45 10.54
N LEU A 84 4.24 -0.56 11.40
CA LEU A 84 3.02 -1.37 11.53
C LEU A 84 1.97 -0.67 12.40
N VAL A 85 0.69 -0.85 12.07
CA VAL A 85 -0.39 -0.53 13.02
C VAL A 85 -0.45 -1.62 14.10
N PRO A 86 -0.91 -1.31 15.33
CA PRO A 86 -1.11 -2.31 16.36
C PRO A 86 -1.97 -3.47 15.85
N PHE A 87 -1.55 -4.70 16.11
CA PHE A 87 -2.19 -5.93 15.65
C PHE A 87 -2.09 -7.03 16.71
N GLY A 88 -2.72 -8.17 16.46
CA GLY A 88 -2.78 -9.32 17.36
C GLY A 88 -4.03 -9.33 18.25
N PRO A 89 -4.29 -10.43 18.97
CA PRO A 89 -5.44 -10.59 19.86
C PRO A 89 -5.53 -9.55 20.97
N GLU A 90 -4.39 -9.01 21.40
CA GLU A 90 -4.33 -7.86 22.33
C GLU A 90 -4.99 -6.60 21.75
N ASN A 91 -4.99 -6.45 20.42
CA ASN A 91 -5.66 -5.39 19.68
C ASN A 91 -6.96 -5.89 19.02
N GLY A 92 -7.43 -7.08 19.43
CA GLY A 92 -8.68 -7.64 19.01
C GLY A 92 -8.70 -8.42 17.69
N ASP A 93 -7.53 -8.71 17.14
CA ASP A 93 -7.44 -9.48 15.90
C ASP A 93 -7.77 -10.96 16.13
N LEU A 94 -8.42 -11.58 15.16
CA LEU A 94 -8.48 -13.03 15.06
C LEU A 94 -7.29 -13.56 14.26
N GLU A 95 -6.86 -14.76 14.61
CA GLU A 95 -5.86 -15.48 13.83
C GLU A 95 -6.54 -16.38 12.81
N VAL A 96 -5.98 -16.47 11.61
CA VAL A 96 -6.42 -17.42 10.59
C VAL A 96 -6.29 -18.83 11.14
N ALA A 97 -7.39 -19.58 11.15
CA ALA A 97 -7.40 -20.90 11.76
C ALA A 97 -6.47 -21.87 11.00
N PRO A 98 -5.75 -22.78 11.69
CA PRO A 98 -4.78 -23.68 11.08
C PRO A 98 -5.32 -24.52 9.90
N GLY A 99 -6.61 -24.90 9.94
CA GLY A 99 -7.27 -25.65 8.87
C GLY A 99 -7.46 -24.87 7.57
N PHE A 100 -7.37 -23.53 7.61
CA PHE A 100 -7.58 -22.65 6.47
C PHE A 100 -6.26 -22.06 5.93
N LEU A 101 -5.11 -22.50 6.42
CA LEU A 101 -3.81 -21.96 5.99
C LEU A 101 -3.56 -22.19 4.50
N THR A 102 -4.03 -23.32 3.96
CA THR A 102 -3.89 -23.67 2.54
C THR A 102 -4.97 -23.04 1.67
N SER A 103 -6.25 -23.20 2.04
CA SER A 103 -7.38 -22.72 1.24
C SER A 103 -7.62 -21.21 1.36
N GLY A 104 -7.05 -20.57 2.39
CA GLY A 104 -7.44 -19.25 2.85
C GLY A 104 -8.72 -19.29 3.70
N GLN A 105 -8.89 -18.28 4.54
CA GLN A 105 -10.08 -18.08 5.35
C GLN A 105 -10.93 -16.96 4.75
N THR A 106 -12.17 -17.29 4.36
CA THR A 106 -13.13 -16.31 3.85
C THR A 106 -13.86 -15.64 5.00
N ILE A 107 -13.95 -14.31 4.94
CA ILE A 107 -14.67 -13.48 5.91
C ILE A 107 -15.67 -12.55 5.21
N ASP A 108 -16.70 -12.15 5.96
CA ASP A 108 -17.65 -11.12 5.54
C ASP A 108 -17.09 -9.73 5.90
N LEU A 109 -17.26 -8.78 4.99
CA LEU A 109 -16.80 -7.40 5.17
C LEU A 109 -17.86 -6.48 5.74
N HIS A 110 -19.13 -6.89 5.80
CA HIS A 110 -20.29 -6.12 6.33
C HIS A 110 -20.49 -4.72 5.71
N LEU A 111 -19.71 -4.38 4.67
CA LEU A 111 -19.78 -3.20 3.83
C LEU A 111 -19.16 -3.55 2.48
N PHE A 112 -19.48 -2.77 1.43
CA PHE A 112 -18.84 -2.94 0.13
C PHE A 112 -17.48 -2.22 0.10
N PHE A 113 -16.47 -2.95 -0.32
CA PHE A 113 -15.14 -2.44 -0.58
C PHE A 113 -14.90 -2.44 -2.10
N PRO A 114 -14.86 -1.24 -2.73
CA PRO A 114 -14.58 -1.13 -4.15
C PRO A 114 -13.18 -1.60 -4.50
N PHE A 115 -13.05 -2.38 -5.58
CA PHE A 115 -11.75 -2.75 -6.14
C PHE A 115 -11.87 -3.09 -7.64
N TYR A 116 -11.12 -2.37 -8.48
CA TYR A 116 -11.23 -2.43 -9.96
C TYR A 116 -12.68 -2.38 -10.47
N GLY A 117 -13.50 -1.48 -9.90
CA GLY A 117 -14.91 -1.28 -10.24
C GLY A 117 -15.87 -2.36 -9.68
N GLY A 118 -15.33 -3.44 -9.12
CA GLY A 118 -16.11 -4.44 -8.38
C GLY A 118 -16.46 -3.96 -6.97
N LEU A 119 -17.63 -4.37 -6.46
CA LEU A 119 -18.06 -4.10 -5.09
C LEU A 119 -18.03 -5.40 -4.28
N TYR A 120 -16.98 -5.58 -3.47
CA TYR A 120 -16.79 -6.80 -2.70
C TYR A 120 -17.31 -6.65 -1.27
N ASN A 121 -18.15 -7.59 -0.85
CA ASN A 121 -18.62 -7.72 0.54
C ASN A 121 -17.97 -8.90 1.26
N TYR A 122 -16.97 -9.55 0.66
CA TYR A 122 -16.22 -10.64 1.26
C TYR A 122 -14.77 -10.60 0.79
N THR A 123 -13.90 -11.27 1.52
CA THR A 123 -12.55 -11.56 1.03
C THR A 123 -12.02 -12.87 1.61
N THR A 124 -11.16 -13.54 0.85
CA THR A 124 -10.40 -14.71 1.30
C THR A 124 -9.00 -14.28 1.68
N ILE A 125 -8.66 -14.41 2.96
CA ILE A 125 -7.33 -14.13 3.50
C ILE A 125 -6.46 -15.38 3.34
N SER A 126 -5.40 -15.30 2.55
CA SER A 126 -4.48 -16.41 2.33
C SER A 126 -3.15 -16.22 3.05
N VAL A 127 -2.57 -17.30 3.57
CA VAL A 127 -1.19 -17.31 4.10
C VAL A 127 -0.18 -16.94 3.03
N ASN A 128 -0.50 -17.17 1.75
CA ASN A 128 0.35 -16.84 0.61
C ASN A 128 0.46 -15.34 0.30
N GLY A 129 0.07 -14.47 1.24
CA GLY A 129 0.28 -13.03 1.19
C GLY A 129 -0.65 -12.28 0.26
N TYR A 130 -1.92 -12.70 0.19
CA TYR A 130 -2.96 -12.01 -0.59
C TYR A 130 -4.34 -12.03 0.08
N LEU A 131 -5.14 -11.04 -0.30
CA LEU A 131 -6.59 -10.94 -0.11
C LEU A 131 -7.26 -11.23 -1.46
N GLY A 132 -7.98 -12.34 -1.55
CA GLY A 132 -8.60 -12.81 -2.79
C GLY A 132 -10.10 -12.52 -2.83
N PHE A 133 -10.62 -12.29 -4.04
CA PHE A 133 -12.04 -12.10 -4.31
C PHE A 133 -12.61 -13.11 -5.31
N ALA A 134 -11.80 -14.12 -5.63
CA ALA A 134 -12.13 -15.23 -6.50
C ALA A 134 -11.26 -16.42 -6.09
N THR A 135 -11.58 -17.60 -6.61
CA THR A 135 -10.74 -18.78 -6.43
C THR A 135 -9.36 -18.55 -7.04
N VAL A 136 -8.32 -18.70 -6.22
CA VAL A 136 -6.93 -18.60 -6.67
C VAL A 136 -6.39 -19.99 -6.95
N LEU A 137 -5.93 -20.22 -8.17
CA LEU A 137 -5.20 -21.44 -8.52
C LEU A 137 -3.78 -21.32 -8.01
N ASP A 138 -3.45 -22.16 -7.03
CA ASP A 138 -2.16 -22.16 -6.36
C ASP A 138 -1.31 -23.39 -6.73
N GLN A 139 -1.62 -24.02 -7.87
CA GLN A 139 -0.88 -25.18 -8.37
C GLN A 139 0.52 -24.78 -8.84
N GLY A 140 1.53 -25.49 -8.35
CA GLY A 140 2.94 -25.26 -8.72
C GLY A 140 3.70 -24.35 -7.76
N PRO A 141 4.96 -24.01 -8.12
CA PRO A 141 5.86 -23.26 -7.24
C PRO A 141 5.57 -21.75 -7.20
N THR A 142 4.87 -21.24 -8.21
CA THR A 142 4.51 -19.82 -8.34
C THR A 142 3.01 -19.67 -8.51
N ILE A 143 2.44 -18.67 -7.83
CA ILE A 143 1.05 -18.30 -8.04
C ILE A 143 1.02 -17.34 -9.24
N ASN A 144 0.37 -17.77 -10.33
CA ASN A 144 0.31 -17.02 -11.58
C ASN A 144 -0.91 -16.11 -11.58
N VAL A 145 -0.69 -14.83 -11.92
CA VAL A 145 -1.70 -13.77 -11.90
C VAL A 145 -1.39 -12.72 -12.96
N GLY A 146 -2.44 -12.15 -13.54
CA GLY A 146 -2.36 -11.09 -14.54
C GLY A 146 -2.04 -11.59 -15.96
N PRO A 147 -2.07 -10.67 -16.94
CA PRO A 147 -2.10 -10.98 -18.37
C PRO A 147 -0.82 -11.65 -18.89
N ASP A 148 0.31 -11.43 -18.24
CA ASP A 148 1.60 -12.00 -18.68
C ASP A 148 1.77 -13.48 -18.27
N SER A 149 0.96 -13.97 -17.32
CA SER A 149 1.14 -15.31 -16.74
C SER A 149 -0.11 -16.20 -16.74
N THR A 150 -1.26 -15.66 -17.13
CA THR A 150 -2.52 -16.41 -17.28
C THR A 150 -3.11 -16.22 -18.69
N ASP A 151 -3.82 -17.23 -19.20
CA ASP A 151 -4.49 -17.21 -20.50
C ASP A 151 -6.01 -17.17 -20.31
N TRP A 152 -6.55 -16.03 -19.87
CA TRP A 152 -8.00 -15.87 -19.66
C TRP A 152 -8.74 -15.84 -21.01
N PRO A 153 -9.88 -16.56 -21.17
CA PRO A 153 -10.67 -17.25 -20.14
C PRO A 153 -10.34 -18.75 -19.96
N ARG A 154 -9.33 -19.30 -20.65
CA ARG A 154 -8.96 -20.72 -20.55
C ARG A 154 -8.37 -21.06 -19.19
N VAL A 155 -7.56 -20.16 -18.65
CA VAL A 155 -6.97 -20.20 -17.31
C VAL A 155 -7.56 -19.04 -16.52
N GLN A 156 -8.00 -19.33 -15.30
CA GLN A 156 -8.60 -18.32 -14.42
C GLN A 156 -7.56 -17.27 -14.04
N ASP A 157 -7.99 -16.00 -14.03
CA ASP A 157 -7.20 -14.87 -13.56
C ASP A 157 -7.90 -14.22 -12.36
N PRO A 158 -7.52 -14.55 -11.12
CA PRO A 158 -8.25 -14.13 -9.93
C PRO A 158 -8.00 -12.67 -9.55
N ALA A 159 -9.08 -11.97 -9.17
CA ALA A 159 -8.99 -10.64 -8.58
C ALA A 159 -8.40 -10.73 -7.15
N MET A 160 -7.38 -9.93 -6.85
CA MET A 160 -6.73 -9.91 -5.54
C MET A 160 -5.94 -8.64 -5.25
N ILE A 161 -5.81 -8.35 -3.95
CA ILE A 161 -4.80 -7.45 -3.39
C ILE A 161 -3.70 -8.32 -2.80
N ALA A 162 -2.49 -8.27 -3.35
CA ALA A 162 -1.40 -9.10 -2.89
C ALA A 162 -0.21 -8.25 -2.40
N PRO A 163 -0.16 -7.91 -1.09
CA PRO A 163 1.00 -7.25 -0.51
C PRO A 163 2.28 -8.05 -0.71
N TYR A 164 2.21 -9.38 -0.66
CA TYR A 164 3.39 -10.20 -0.86
C TYR A 164 3.03 -11.62 -1.33
N LEU A 165 2.61 -11.72 -2.59
CA LEU A 165 2.26 -12.97 -3.25
C LEU A 165 3.45 -13.91 -3.34
N CYS A 166 3.49 -14.91 -2.46
CA CYS A 166 4.45 -16.00 -2.51
C CYS A 166 3.81 -17.27 -1.92
N LYS A 167 4.37 -18.44 -2.24
CA LYS A 167 4.12 -19.62 -1.42
C LYS A 167 4.77 -19.45 -0.05
N GLN A 168 3.95 -19.35 0.99
CA GLN A 168 4.37 -19.07 2.36
C GLN A 168 3.90 -20.18 3.30
N GLN A 169 4.57 -20.27 4.45
CA GLN A 169 4.23 -21.17 5.54
C GLN A 169 4.31 -20.44 6.88
N ILE A 170 3.47 -20.86 7.82
CA ILE A 170 3.56 -20.43 9.21
C ILE A 170 4.40 -21.47 9.95
N THR A 171 5.45 -21.00 10.62
CA THR A 171 6.35 -21.88 11.38
C THR A 171 5.64 -22.34 12.65
N GLN A 172 5.12 -23.56 12.65
CA GLN A 172 4.44 -24.14 13.82
C GLN A 172 5.44 -24.55 14.92
N ASP A 173 6.64 -24.98 14.52
CA ASP A 173 7.74 -25.34 15.43
C ASP A 173 8.66 -24.15 15.72
N ALA A 174 8.11 -22.95 15.91
CA ALA A 174 8.94 -21.76 16.10
C ALA A 174 9.89 -21.90 17.32
N ILE A 175 10.99 -21.14 17.31
CA ILE A 175 11.85 -20.95 18.49
C ILE A 175 10.93 -20.57 19.68
N PRO A 176 11.10 -21.15 20.89
CA PRO A 176 10.25 -20.82 22.04
C PRO A 176 10.11 -19.30 22.22
N GLY A 177 8.87 -18.80 22.15
CA GLY A 177 8.55 -17.37 22.28
C GLY A 177 8.41 -16.59 20.96
N LEU A 178 8.70 -17.18 19.78
CA LEU A 178 8.45 -16.53 18.50
C LEU A 178 7.02 -16.79 18.02
N ARG A 179 6.19 -15.76 18.08
CA ARG A 179 4.83 -15.80 17.54
C ARG A 179 4.90 -15.69 16.00
N ALA A 180 4.07 -16.46 15.31
CA ALA A 180 3.88 -16.37 13.86
C ALA A 180 2.40 -16.64 13.57
N GLY A 181 1.86 -15.98 12.56
CA GLY A 181 0.41 -16.02 12.33
C GLY A 181 -0.04 -15.07 11.23
N VAL A 182 -1.27 -15.26 10.78
CA VAL A 182 -1.98 -14.25 9.98
C VAL A 182 -3.11 -13.72 10.84
N PHE A 183 -3.03 -12.45 11.21
CA PHE A 183 -3.98 -11.78 12.10
C PHE A 183 -4.85 -10.81 11.32
N PHE A 184 -6.13 -10.74 11.62
CA PHE A 184 -7.04 -9.83 10.95
C PHE A 184 -8.14 -9.29 11.86
N ARG A 185 -8.61 -8.08 11.54
CA ARG A 185 -9.81 -7.49 12.10
C ARG A 185 -10.49 -6.56 11.10
N LEU A 186 -11.80 -6.41 11.25
CA LEU A 186 -12.59 -5.43 10.52
C LEU A 186 -12.97 -4.28 11.46
N MET A 187 -12.49 -3.09 11.15
CA MET A 187 -12.81 -1.85 11.86
C MET A 187 -13.95 -1.17 11.13
N MET A 188 -15.02 -0.81 11.83
CA MET A 188 -16.18 -0.11 11.27
C MET A 188 -16.52 1.09 12.15
N ARG A 189 -16.96 2.17 11.52
CA ARG A 189 -17.32 3.39 12.23
C ARG A 189 -18.64 3.20 12.97
N GLN A 190 -18.71 3.74 14.17
CA GLN A 190 -19.88 3.60 15.05
C GLN A 190 -21.13 4.26 14.47
N SER A 191 -20.96 5.32 13.68
CA SER A 191 -22.08 6.00 13.01
C SER A 191 -22.84 5.12 12.02
N LEU A 192 -22.25 4.01 11.54
CA LEU A 192 -22.90 3.10 10.59
C LEU A 192 -24.07 2.33 11.20
N PHE A 193 -24.05 2.09 12.51
CA PHE A 193 -25.03 1.26 13.21
C PHE A 193 -26.14 2.07 13.88
N GLY A 194 -26.20 3.38 13.59
CA GLY A 194 -27.11 4.32 14.21
C GLY A 194 -26.70 4.69 15.63
N ARG A 195 -27.11 5.87 16.09
CA ARG A 195 -27.16 6.14 17.54
C ARG A 195 -28.10 5.10 18.12
N GLY A 196 -27.60 4.25 19.03
CA GLY A 196 -28.35 3.11 19.56
C GLY A 196 -29.82 3.46 19.80
N VAL A 197 -30.71 2.66 19.20
CA VAL A 197 -32.15 2.72 19.44
C VAL A 197 -32.35 2.49 20.94
N GLY A 198 -32.57 3.58 21.68
CA GLY A 198 -32.58 3.59 23.15
C GLY A 198 -32.02 4.85 23.80
N THR A 199 -31.27 5.71 23.10
CA THR A 199 -30.95 7.05 23.64
C THR A 199 -32.11 7.99 23.38
N ASN A 200 -32.94 8.20 24.41
CA ASN A 200 -33.92 9.28 24.47
C ASN A 200 -33.23 10.61 24.14
N LEU A 201 -33.46 11.13 22.94
CA LEU A 201 -33.25 12.53 22.63
C LEU A 201 -34.32 13.30 23.44
N ASN A 202 -33.96 13.78 24.62
CA ASN A 202 -34.71 14.88 25.22
C ASN A 202 -34.46 16.12 24.35
N ALA A 203 -35.55 16.76 23.94
CA ALA A 203 -35.61 17.98 23.13
C ALA A 203 -35.11 19.24 23.89
N ASP A 204 -34.10 19.10 24.74
CA ASP A 204 -33.59 20.16 25.59
C ASP A 204 -32.07 20.10 25.71
N GLY A 205 -31.40 20.53 24.63
CA GLY A 205 -30.14 21.29 24.60
C GLY A 205 -28.90 20.85 25.39
N THR A 206 -28.93 19.74 26.11
CA THR A 206 -27.86 19.34 27.03
C THR A 206 -27.08 18.17 26.46
N ILE A 207 -25.78 18.39 26.26
CA ILE A 207 -24.82 17.40 25.78
C ILE A 207 -24.64 16.35 26.88
N MET A 208 -25.54 15.37 26.97
CA MET A 208 -25.30 14.19 27.79
C MET A 208 -24.29 13.29 27.08
N GLN A 209 -23.19 13.01 27.79
CA GLN A 209 -22.20 11.99 27.46
C GLN A 209 -22.91 10.72 27.01
N SER A 210 -22.57 10.28 25.80
CA SER A 210 -23.08 9.05 25.19
C SER A 210 -22.86 7.86 26.15
N ALA A 211 -23.89 7.03 26.33
CA ALA A 211 -23.89 5.78 27.12
C ALA A 211 -23.01 4.67 26.48
N PHE A 212 -21.85 5.07 25.98
CA PHE A 212 -21.04 4.47 24.95
C PHE A 212 -19.60 4.23 25.43
N PHE A 213 -19.23 4.89 26.52
CA PHE A 213 -17.99 4.61 27.24
C PHE A 213 -18.17 3.28 28.00
N GLY A 214 -17.77 2.17 27.37
CA GLY A 214 -17.59 0.88 28.05
C GLY A 214 -18.36 -0.32 27.49
N GLN A 215 -19.09 -0.20 26.38
CA GLN A 215 -19.71 -1.37 25.74
C GLN A 215 -18.64 -2.25 25.08
N PRO A 216 -18.65 -3.58 25.28
CA PRO A 216 -17.71 -4.48 24.61
C PRO A 216 -17.95 -4.43 23.10
N ALA A 217 -16.89 -4.51 22.30
CA ALA A 217 -16.94 -4.32 20.84
C ALA A 217 -17.96 -5.23 20.12
N ASN A 218 -18.26 -6.41 20.67
CA ASN A 218 -19.25 -7.35 20.13
C ASN A 218 -20.72 -6.89 20.33
N GLN A 219 -20.99 -6.01 21.29
CA GLN A 219 -22.31 -5.37 21.47
C GLN A 219 -22.40 -4.04 20.73
N ALA A 220 -21.26 -3.41 20.46
CA ALA A 220 -21.20 -2.14 19.75
C ALA A 220 -21.60 -2.25 18.27
N CYS A 221 -21.52 -3.45 17.68
CA CYS A 221 -21.87 -3.74 16.28
C CYS A 221 -23.14 -4.59 16.19
N PRO A 222 -24.34 -3.99 16.32
CA PRO A 222 -25.59 -4.70 16.13
C PRO A 222 -25.60 -5.43 14.79
N SER A 223 -25.97 -6.72 14.81
CA SER A 223 -26.22 -7.53 13.62
C SER A 223 -25.00 -7.90 12.76
N THR A 224 -23.76 -7.55 13.15
CA THR A 224 -22.56 -8.10 12.50
C THR A 224 -22.14 -9.39 13.17
N ALA A 225 -22.18 -10.50 12.43
CA ALA A 225 -21.67 -11.77 12.93
C ALA A 225 -20.14 -11.83 12.81
N GLY A 226 -19.45 -12.09 13.93
CA GLY A 226 -18.03 -12.40 13.96
C GLY A 226 -17.23 -11.59 14.97
N SER A 227 -16.44 -12.27 15.79
CA SER A 227 -15.60 -11.65 16.83
C SER A 227 -14.41 -10.84 16.27
N TYR A 228 -14.21 -10.80 14.95
CA TYR A 228 -13.20 -9.98 14.27
C TYR A 228 -13.68 -8.56 13.95
N VAL A 229 -14.98 -8.27 14.10
CA VAL A 229 -15.53 -6.95 13.83
C VAL A 229 -15.35 -6.06 15.07
N ARG A 230 -15.01 -4.80 14.84
CA ARG A 230 -14.79 -3.75 15.84
C ARG A 230 -15.49 -2.48 15.41
N CYS A 231 -16.35 -1.96 16.26
CA CYS A 231 -16.95 -0.64 16.11
C CYS A 231 -17.13 -0.01 17.49
N ASP A 232 -16.03 0.05 18.23
CA ASP A 232 -15.90 0.82 19.46
C ASP A 232 -15.27 2.19 19.16
N ALA A 233 -15.07 3.03 20.18
CA ALA A 233 -14.42 4.33 20.00
C ALA A 233 -13.00 4.21 19.44
N ASN A 234 -12.29 3.11 19.72
CA ASN A 234 -10.96 2.85 19.17
C ASN A 234 -11.02 2.62 17.66
N SER A 235 -12.10 2.02 17.15
CA SER A 235 -12.35 1.91 15.71
C SER A 235 -12.45 3.28 15.05
N ASP A 236 -13.23 4.19 15.63
CA ASP A 236 -13.39 5.55 15.11
C ASP A 236 -12.05 6.30 15.10
N TYR A 237 -11.28 6.25 16.20
CA TYR A 237 -9.94 6.86 16.26
C TYR A 237 -8.97 6.27 15.24
N PHE A 238 -8.98 4.95 15.05
CA PHE A 238 -8.15 4.28 14.07
C PHE A 238 -8.49 4.71 12.65
N LEU A 239 -9.78 4.76 12.30
CA LEU A 239 -10.24 5.19 10.98
C LEU A 239 -9.87 6.65 10.70
N ASP A 240 -10.01 7.53 11.70
CA ASP A 240 -9.60 8.94 11.58
C ASP A 240 -8.08 9.08 11.40
N GLU A 241 -7.27 8.25 12.07
CA GLU A 241 -5.82 8.21 11.85
C GLU A 241 -5.46 7.77 10.43
N MET A 242 -6.09 6.70 9.92
CA MET A 242 -5.86 6.23 8.54
C MET A 242 -6.31 7.27 7.51
N MET A 243 -7.42 7.97 7.76
CA MET A 243 -7.87 9.08 6.92
C MET A 243 -6.80 10.17 6.85
N ARG A 244 -6.26 10.60 7.99
CA ARG A 244 -5.19 11.61 8.02
C ARG A 244 -3.97 11.15 7.24
N TRP A 245 -3.58 9.89 7.36
CA TRP A 245 -2.47 9.33 6.59
C TRP A 245 -2.72 9.39 5.08
N LEU A 246 -3.92 9.02 4.63
CA LEU A 246 -4.28 9.10 3.21
C LEU A 246 -4.32 10.56 2.73
N GLN A 247 -4.82 11.48 3.54
CA GLN A 247 -4.83 12.91 3.22
C GLN A 247 -3.41 13.51 3.12
N GLU A 248 -2.41 12.93 3.76
CA GLU A 248 -1.01 13.36 3.63
C GLU A 248 -0.26 12.62 2.50
N GLY A 249 -0.70 11.42 2.14
CA GLY A 249 -0.01 10.55 1.19
C GLY A 249 -0.63 10.51 -0.21
N VAL A 250 -1.93 10.74 -0.38
CA VAL A 250 -2.66 10.43 -1.61
C VAL A 250 -3.41 11.66 -2.13
N ALA A 251 -3.10 12.09 -3.35
CA ALA A 251 -3.81 13.18 -4.02
C ALA A 251 -5.31 12.85 -4.16
N GLY A 252 -6.17 13.78 -3.77
CA GLY A 252 -7.63 13.60 -3.79
C GLY A 252 -8.23 12.82 -2.63
N ALA A 253 -7.42 12.38 -1.65
CA ALA A 253 -7.94 11.75 -0.45
C ALA A 253 -8.58 12.75 0.54
N SER A 254 -8.54 14.07 0.29
CA SER A 254 -9.16 15.06 1.18
C SER A 254 -10.68 14.93 1.29
N ALA A 255 -11.34 14.38 0.26
CA ALA A 255 -12.77 14.11 0.27
C ALA A 255 -13.12 12.71 0.80
N PHE A 256 -12.11 11.87 1.09
CA PHE A 256 -12.33 10.52 1.58
C PHE A 256 -12.69 10.53 3.07
N ARG A 257 -13.76 9.81 3.41
CA ARG A 257 -14.16 9.52 4.78
C ARG A 257 -14.13 8.00 4.97
N ALA A 258 -13.19 7.50 5.76
CA ALA A 258 -13.13 6.09 6.09
C ALA A 258 -14.28 5.73 7.04
N ASP A 259 -15.08 4.76 6.60
CA ASP A 259 -16.20 4.20 7.35
C ASP A 259 -15.95 2.75 7.75
N ALA A 260 -15.14 2.02 6.96
CA ALA A 260 -14.62 0.74 7.38
C ALA A 260 -13.18 0.52 6.90
N ALA A 261 -12.45 -0.33 7.61
CA ALA A 261 -11.12 -0.79 7.26
C ALA A 261 -10.90 -2.25 7.66
N LEU A 262 -10.51 -3.09 6.70
CA LEU A 262 -9.97 -4.41 6.97
C LEU A 262 -8.46 -4.28 7.21
N VAL A 263 -7.99 -4.74 8.37
CA VAL A 263 -6.57 -4.84 8.71
C VAL A 263 -6.17 -6.31 8.67
N VAL A 264 -5.13 -6.64 7.90
CA VAL A 264 -4.55 -7.99 7.86
C VAL A 264 -3.04 -7.90 8.02
N THR A 265 -2.50 -8.67 8.96
CA THR A 265 -1.08 -8.76 9.27
C THR A 265 -0.58 -10.17 9.03
N TRP A 266 0.40 -10.32 8.14
CA TRP A 266 1.20 -11.54 8.04
C TRP A 266 2.42 -11.34 8.93
N TYR A 267 2.48 -12.09 10.02
CA TYR A 267 3.50 -11.93 11.05
C TYR A 267 4.45 -13.13 11.07
N ASN A 268 5.74 -12.86 10.86
CA ASN A 268 6.79 -13.87 10.86
C ASN A 268 6.51 -15.07 9.94
N THR A 269 5.99 -14.80 8.73
CA THR A 269 5.77 -15.87 7.75
C THR A 269 7.08 -16.25 7.07
N GLY A 270 7.28 -17.55 6.84
CA GLY A 270 8.42 -18.08 6.09
C GLY A 270 8.01 -18.38 4.65
N SER A 271 8.97 -18.47 3.72
CA SER A 271 8.65 -19.06 2.42
C SER A 271 8.46 -20.56 2.55
N ALA A 272 7.57 -21.14 1.74
CA ALA A 272 7.36 -22.59 1.68
C ALA A 272 8.62 -23.36 1.21
N VAL A 273 9.55 -22.68 0.54
CA VAL A 273 10.83 -23.27 0.11
C VAL A 273 11.98 -22.99 1.09
N SER A 274 11.76 -22.21 2.15
CA SER A 274 12.76 -21.94 3.20
C SER A 274 12.94 -23.18 4.07
N GLY A 275 14.20 -23.55 4.32
CA GLY A 275 14.55 -24.59 5.27
C GLY A 275 14.64 -24.05 6.70
N ARG A 276 14.82 -24.93 7.68
CA ARG A 276 14.88 -24.53 9.09
C ARG A 276 15.99 -23.52 9.39
N SER A 277 17.17 -23.70 8.81
CA SER A 277 18.31 -22.79 8.95
C SER A 277 18.02 -21.37 8.45
N ASP A 278 17.21 -21.24 7.39
CA ASP A 278 16.85 -19.95 6.82
C ASP A 278 15.89 -19.20 7.76
N LEU A 279 14.94 -19.95 8.34
CA LEU A 279 13.96 -19.45 9.30
C LEU A 279 14.63 -19.05 10.62
N ASP A 280 15.53 -19.89 11.15
CA ASP A 280 16.31 -19.60 12.36
C ASP A 280 17.29 -18.43 12.13
N GLY A 281 17.77 -18.26 10.89
CA GLY A 281 18.54 -17.10 10.44
C GLY A 281 17.72 -15.81 10.28
N GLY A 282 16.41 -15.84 10.57
CA GLY A 282 15.54 -14.68 10.55
C GLY A 282 15.02 -14.29 9.16
N GLN A 283 15.08 -15.18 8.15
CA GLN A 283 14.49 -14.96 6.83
C GLN A 283 12.96 -15.08 6.86
N LEU A 284 12.33 -14.25 7.68
CA LEU A 284 10.89 -14.17 7.90
C LEU A 284 10.35 -12.86 7.33
N ALA A 285 9.10 -12.86 6.91
CA ALA A 285 8.38 -11.70 6.43
C ALA A 285 7.36 -11.23 7.47
N THR A 286 7.31 -9.90 7.67
CA THR A 286 6.27 -9.24 8.46
C THR A 286 5.77 -8.02 7.69
N TYR A 287 4.48 -8.02 7.37
CA TYR A 287 3.84 -6.98 6.58
C TYR A 287 2.32 -6.93 6.83
N GLN A 288 1.71 -5.80 6.46
CA GLN A 288 0.29 -5.53 6.65
C GLN A 288 -0.37 -4.99 5.39
N ALA A 289 -1.64 -5.34 5.21
CA ALA A 289 -2.58 -4.62 4.35
C ALA A 289 -3.68 -3.99 5.20
N ILE A 290 -3.98 -2.72 4.92
CA ILE A 290 -5.12 -1.99 5.47
C ILE A 290 -5.94 -1.56 4.26
N TRP A 291 -7.08 -2.20 4.06
CA TRP A 291 -7.99 -1.87 2.98
C TRP A 291 -9.16 -1.07 3.54
N LEU A 292 -9.42 0.12 3.01
CA LEU A 292 -10.38 1.09 3.53
C LEU A 292 -11.45 1.41 2.50
N THR A 293 -12.67 1.67 2.97
CA THR A 293 -13.81 2.07 2.14
C THR A 293 -14.65 3.15 2.84
N ASP A 294 -15.40 3.91 2.04
CA ASP A 294 -16.42 4.85 2.52
C ASP A 294 -17.81 4.18 2.57
N GLN A 295 -18.74 4.73 3.35
CA GLN A 295 -20.09 4.17 3.48
C GLN A 295 -20.80 4.01 2.11
N PRO A 296 -20.71 4.97 1.16
CA PRO A 296 -21.33 4.79 -0.15
C PRO A 296 -20.70 3.71 -1.04
N GLY A 297 -19.53 3.17 -0.68
CA GLY A 297 -18.78 2.23 -1.53
C GLY A 297 -18.35 2.86 -2.85
N ARG A 298 -17.87 4.10 -2.82
CA ARG A 298 -17.38 4.84 -3.99
C ARG A 298 -15.88 4.99 -3.99
N LEU A 299 -15.29 5.20 -2.82
CA LEU A 299 -13.86 5.44 -2.67
C LEU A 299 -13.24 4.33 -1.85
N SER A 300 -12.10 3.83 -2.33
CA SER A 300 -11.40 2.71 -1.73
C SER A 300 -9.91 2.93 -1.79
N TYR A 301 -9.24 2.64 -0.69
CA TYR A 301 -7.80 2.85 -0.54
C TYR A 301 -7.14 1.65 0.12
N VAL A 302 -5.90 1.35 -0.27
CA VAL A 302 -5.09 0.32 0.37
C VAL A 302 -3.80 0.95 0.87
N ILE A 303 -3.50 0.74 2.14
CA ILE A 303 -2.21 1.03 2.75
C ILE A 303 -1.49 -0.29 2.97
N ILE A 304 -0.27 -0.40 2.46
CA ILE A 304 0.59 -1.56 2.67
C ILE A 304 1.78 -1.12 3.51
N ASN A 305 2.00 -1.80 4.63
CA ASN A 305 3.14 -1.58 5.52
C ASN A 305 4.04 -2.80 5.51
N TYR A 306 5.26 -2.66 5.03
CA TYR A 306 6.32 -3.65 5.14
C TYR A 306 7.22 -3.30 6.33
N ASP A 307 7.41 -4.24 7.25
CA ASP A 307 8.40 -4.09 8.32
C ASP A 307 9.71 -4.79 7.93
N LYS A 308 9.60 -6.05 7.53
CA LYS A 308 10.70 -6.87 7.03
C LYS A 308 10.21 -7.86 5.98
N LEU A 309 11.05 -8.14 5.00
CA LEU A 309 10.82 -9.15 3.97
C LEU A 309 12.09 -10.00 3.89
N GLY A 310 11.99 -11.26 4.31
CA GLY A 310 13.14 -12.12 4.49
C GLY A 310 13.57 -12.92 3.25
N PHE A 311 12.77 -12.94 2.18
CA PHE A 311 12.96 -13.90 1.09
C PHE A 311 12.68 -13.31 -0.29
N ASP A 312 13.70 -13.15 -1.12
CA ASP A 312 13.51 -12.81 -2.53
C ASP A 312 13.45 -14.09 -3.36
N ALA A 313 12.28 -14.49 -3.77
CA ALA A 313 12.17 -15.60 -4.70
C ALA A 313 12.48 -15.10 -6.13
N ALA A 314 13.76 -14.90 -6.41
CA ALA A 314 14.32 -14.74 -7.75
C ALA A 314 15.65 -15.49 -7.90
N ASP A 315 15.99 -16.39 -6.96
CA ASP A 315 17.32 -17.01 -6.96
C ASP A 315 17.41 -18.22 -7.91
N PHE A 316 17.79 -17.92 -9.15
CA PHE A 316 18.20 -18.86 -10.19
C PHE A 316 19.62 -19.43 -9.96
N ARG A 317 20.28 -19.17 -8.81
CA ARG A 317 21.64 -19.68 -8.53
C ARG A 317 21.64 -21.12 -8.00
N ALA A 318 21.38 -22.06 -8.90
CA ALA A 318 21.72 -23.49 -8.77
C ALA A 318 21.21 -24.23 -7.52
N ASN A 319 20.30 -23.63 -6.73
CA ASN A 319 19.53 -24.32 -5.71
C ASN A 319 18.19 -24.73 -6.31
N SER A 320 17.79 -25.99 -6.15
CA SER A 320 16.56 -26.60 -6.68
C SER A 320 15.24 -26.01 -6.13
N ARG A 321 15.26 -24.78 -5.60
CA ARG A 321 14.12 -24.12 -4.93
C ARG A 321 13.49 -23.12 -5.90
N SER A 322 12.32 -23.46 -6.44
CA SER A 322 11.56 -22.61 -7.36
C SER A 322 10.44 -21.87 -6.62
N GLY A 323 10.24 -20.59 -6.98
CA GLY A 323 9.20 -19.73 -6.43
C GLY A 323 9.47 -18.27 -6.82
N ARG A 324 8.42 -17.46 -6.95
CA ARG A 324 8.51 -16.02 -7.27
C ARG A 324 7.64 -15.23 -6.30
N CYS A 325 8.26 -14.27 -5.62
CA CYS A 325 7.58 -13.34 -4.72
C CYS A 325 7.24 -12.06 -5.47
N ARG A 326 6.00 -11.57 -5.32
CA ARG A 326 5.58 -10.31 -5.93
C ARG A 326 4.56 -9.59 -5.05
N ALA A 327 4.67 -8.29 -4.95
CA ALA A 327 3.65 -7.38 -4.43
C ALA A 327 2.90 -6.69 -5.58
N LEU A 328 1.60 -6.92 -5.69
CA LEU A 328 0.79 -6.44 -6.81
C LEU A 328 -0.69 -6.31 -6.46
N PHE A 329 -1.42 -5.66 -7.36
CA PHE A 329 -2.87 -5.65 -7.45
C PHE A 329 -3.28 -6.27 -8.78
N ASN A 330 -4.27 -7.15 -8.76
CA ASN A 330 -4.82 -7.77 -9.95
C ASN A 330 -6.35 -7.62 -9.95
N GLY A 331 -6.92 -7.00 -10.97
CA GLY A 331 -8.37 -6.86 -11.14
C GLY A 331 -9.07 -8.15 -11.55
N GLY A 332 -8.29 -9.16 -11.95
CA GLY A 332 -8.79 -10.43 -12.47
C GLY A 332 -9.35 -10.30 -13.89
N ASN A 333 -9.54 -11.43 -14.56
CA ASN A 333 -10.01 -11.49 -15.95
C ASN A 333 -9.26 -10.54 -16.91
N HIS A 334 -7.97 -10.29 -16.68
CA HIS A 334 -7.13 -9.33 -17.42
C HIS A 334 -7.62 -7.88 -17.41
N THR A 335 -8.46 -7.49 -16.43
CA THR A 335 -9.05 -6.13 -16.36
C THR A 335 -8.13 -5.08 -15.75
N GLY A 336 -7.08 -5.48 -15.04
CA GLY A 336 -6.11 -4.56 -14.47
C GLY A 336 -4.98 -5.27 -13.74
N PHE A 337 -3.76 -4.75 -13.88
CA PHE A 337 -2.57 -5.31 -13.25
C PHE A 337 -1.59 -4.19 -12.88
N VAL A 338 -1.24 -4.07 -11.59
CA VAL A 338 -0.32 -3.04 -11.10
C VAL A 338 0.60 -3.64 -10.04
N ASP A 339 1.92 -3.63 -10.29
CA ASP A 339 2.90 -3.94 -9.24
C ASP A 339 2.95 -2.79 -8.20
N VAL A 340 3.13 -3.13 -6.92
CA VAL A 340 3.28 -2.14 -5.83
C VAL A 340 4.46 -1.20 -6.09
N ASP A 341 5.54 -1.74 -6.66
CA ASP A 341 6.67 -0.96 -7.16
C ASP A 341 7.11 -1.51 -8.52
N PRO A 342 7.17 -0.74 -9.61
CA PRO A 342 7.55 -1.26 -10.92
C PRO A 342 9.06 -1.15 -11.18
N THR A 343 9.86 -0.66 -10.22
CA THR A 343 11.30 -0.46 -10.41
C THR A 343 12.05 -1.77 -10.65
N GLN A 344 13.11 -1.70 -11.44
CA GLN A 344 13.93 -2.89 -11.74
C GLN A 344 14.51 -3.54 -10.48
N LEU A 345 14.85 -2.74 -9.47
CA LEU A 345 15.35 -3.25 -8.19
C LEU A 345 14.31 -4.14 -7.51
N TYR A 346 13.05 -3.73 -7.49
CA TYR A 346 11.97 -4.56 -6.98
C TYR A 346 11.74 -5.81 -7.84
N LYS A 347 11.77 -5.69 -9.17
CA LYS A 347 11.60 -6.85 -10.09
C LYS A 347 12.62 -7.95 -9.82
N ASN A 348 13.84 -7.56 -9.43
CA ASN A 348 14.93 -8.47 -9.09
C ASN A 348 14.88 -8.92 -7.61
N SER A 349 14.43 -8.07 -6.70
CA SER A 349 14.50 -8.26 -5.25
C SER A 349 13.31 -7.59 -4.55
N PRO A 350 12.17 -8.29 -4.41
CA PRO A 350 10.97 -7.76 -3.77
C PRO A 350 11.16 -7.26 -2.32
N LYS A 351 12.15 -7.77 -1.59
CA LYS A 351 12.44 -7.36 -0.20
C LYS A 351 12.78 -5.89 -0.05
N ILE A 352 13.20 -5.23 -1.13
CA ILE A 352 13.52 -3.80 -1.15
C ILE A 352 12.32 -2.95 -0.71
N LEU A 353 11.09 -3.46 -0.80
CA LEU A 353 9.88 -2.79 -0.34
C LEU A 353 9.89 -2.48 1.16
N ALA A 354 10.55 -3.28 1.99
CA ALA A 354 10.69 -2.98 3.42
C ALA A 354 11.72 -1.86 3.70
N GLN A 355 12.65 -1.63 2.77
CA GLN A 355 13.71 -0.64 2.89
C GLN A 355 13.35 0.70 2.25
N ARG A 356 12.40 0.70 1.32
CA ARG A 356 11.91 1.86 0.58
C ARG A 356 10.48 2.21 0.99
N SER A 357 9.93 3.28 0.44
CA SER A 357 8.56 3.70 0.68
C SER A 357 8.01 4.47 -0.52
N GLY A 358 6.70 4.37 -0.74
CA GLY A 358 5.96 5.28 -1.61
C GLY A 358 5.66 6.63 -0.96
N VAL A 359 5.69 6.72 0.37
CA VAL A 359 5.48 7.94 1.17
C VAL A 359 6.67 8.20 2.09
N PRO A 360 7.88 8.41 1.55
CA PRO A 360 9.11 8.50 2.36
C PRO A 360 9.14 9.70 3.32
N HIS A 361 8.26 10.68 3.15
CA HIS A 361 8.07 11.79 4.09
C HIS A 361 7.30 11.40 5.36
N MET A 362 6.56 10.28 5.33
CA MET A 362 5.81 9.77 6.47
C MET A 362 6.58 8.68 7.22
N VAL A 363 6.92 7.58 6.55
CA VAL A 363 7.59 6.43 7.16
C VAL A 363 8.17 5.49 6.09
N ARG A 364 9.26 4.78 6.42
CA ARG A 364 9.80 3.71 5.57
C ARG A 364 8.81 2.54 5.45
N GLY A 365 8.90 1.76 4.37
CA GLY A 365 8.13 0.53 4.18
C GLY A 365 6.66 0.74 3.86
N ARG A 366 6.17 1.98 3.74
CA ARG A 366 4.76 2.27 3.52
C ARG A 366 4.47 2.62 2.06
N TYR A 367 3.39 2.04 1.54
CA TYR A 367 2.86 2.31 0.21
C TYR A 367 1.35 2.52 0.34
N MET A 368 0.83 3.50 -0.39
CA MET A 368 -0.60 3.84 -0.36
C MET A 368 -1.13 3.81 -1.78
N PHE A 369 -2.36 3.38 -1.97
CA PHE A 369 -3.00 3.28 -3.28
C PHE A 369 -4.46 3.68 -3.15
N ARG A 370 -4.98 4.41 -4.15
CA ARG A 370 -6.41 4.43 -4.43
C ARG A 370 -6.72 3.23 -5.32
N VAL A 371 -7.74 2.44 -5.00
CA VAL A 371 -7.97 1.13 -5.65
C VAL A 371 -9.39 0.91 -6.17
N ASP A 372 -10.23 1.94 -6.14
CA ASP A 372 -11.65 1.89 -6.52
C ASP A 372 -11.89 1.41 -7.96
N ASP A 373 -11.79 2.27 -8.98
CA ASP A 373 -12.01 1.87 -10.38
C ASP A 373 -10.71 1.38 -11.03
N VAL A 374 -9.61 2.06 -10.69
CA VAL A 374 -8.28 1.79 -11.20
C VAL A 374 -7.31 2.00 -10.06
N VAL A 375 -6.33 1.10 -9.94
CA VAL A 375 -5.26 1.23 -8.94
C VAL A 375 -4.31 2.36 -9.32
N ARG A 376 -4.26 3.39 -8.48
CA ARG A 376 -3.38 4.55 -8.62
C ARG A 376 -2.47 4.65 -7.38
N PRO A 377 -1.14 4.66 -7.55
CA PRO A 377 -0.22 4.80 -6.43
C PRO A 377 -0.33 6.18 -5.81
N GLY A 378 -0.51 6.23 -4.51
CA GLY A 378 -0.27 7.41 -3.71
C GLY A 378 1.23 7.65 -3.52
N GLY A 379 1.53 8.78 -2.91
CA GLY A 379 2.85 9.14 -2.47
C GLY A 379 3.61 10.02 -3.44
N CYS A 380 4.89 10.18 -3.13
CA CYS A 380 5.86 10.76 -4.05
C CYS A 380 6.80 9.66 -4.49
N SER A 381 7.28 9.71 -5.72
CA SER A 381 8.30 8.77 -6.14
C SER A 381 9.22 9.38 -7.16
N ASN A 382 10.52 9.08 -7.06
CA ASN A 382 11.53 9.42 -8.08
C ASN A 382 11.33 8.61 -9.39
N LYS A 383 10.11 8.13 -9.66
CA LYS A 383 9.71 7.30 -10.80
C LYS A 383 9.30 8.20 -11.99
N THR A 384 10.14 9.18 -12.33
CA THR A 384 9.84 10.20 -13.35
C THR A 384 10.10 9.74 -14.79
N GLY A 385 10.45 8.48 -14.99
CA GLY A 385 10.64 7.86 -16.30
C GLY A 385 9.41 7.13 -16.84
N GLY A 386 8.22 7.74 -16.77
CA GLY A 386 7.03 7.28 -17.51
C GLY A 386 6.24 6.08 -16.95
N THR A 387 6.67 5.44 -15.85
CA THR A 387 5.94 4.27 -15.30
C THR A 387 4.79 4.63 -14.36
N PHE A 388 4.88 5.75 -13.65
CA PHE A 388 3.72 6.34 -12.97
C PHE A 388 3.66 7.84 -13.29
N PRO A 389 2.64 8.31 -14.03
CA PRO A 389 2.50 9.73 -14.31
C PRO A 389 2.22 10.51 -13.03
N MET A 390 2.53 11.81 -13.02
CA MET A 390 2.09 12.71 -11.96
C MET A 390 0.57 12.58 -11.81
N LEU A 391 0.11 12.35 -10.59
CA LEU A 391 -1.32 12.25 -10.31
C LEU A 391 -1.85 13.61 -9.91
N ILE A 392 -2.91 14.01 -10.59
CA ILE A 392 -3.59 15.30 -10.41
C ILE A 392 -5.02 15.01 -10.01
N TYR A 393 -5.48 15.62 -8.93
CA TYR A 393 -6.87 15.51 -8.51
C TYR A 393 -7.46 16.86 -8.09
N PRO A 394 -8.68 17.21 -8.53
CA PRO A 394 -9.41 16.57 -9.61
C PRO A 394 -8.66 16.70 -10.94
N ASN A 395 -8.74 15.69 -11.81
CA ASN A 395 -8.10 15.69 -13.12
C ASN A 395 -8.86 16.54 -14.16
N ILE A 396 -10.09 16.95 -13.84
CA ILE A 396 -10.91 17.85 -14.65
C ILE A 396 -11.44 18.93 -13.72
N VAL A 397 -11.28 20.18 -14.14
CA VAL A 397 -11.73 21.37 -13.41
C VAL A 397 -12.63 22.21 -14.31
N ASN A 398 -13.71 22.76 -13.75
CA ASN A 398 -14.53 23.76 -14.43
C ASN A 398 -14.04 25.18 -14.11
N MET A 399 -14.40 26.15 -14.95
CA MET A 399 -13.90 27.54 -14.84
C MET A 399 -14.73 28.43 -13.93
N LEU A 400 -15.57 27.84 -13.09
CA LEU A 400 -16.47 28.59 -12.21
C LEU A 400 -15.77 28.85 -10.87
N GLY A 401 -14.85 29.81 -10.87
CA GLY A 401 -14.21 30.34 -9.67
C GLY A 401 -12.78 29.84 -9.43
N GLU A 402 -12.34 29.96 -8.17
CA GLU A 402 -11.05 29.48 -7.72
C GLU A 402 -11.13 28.00 -7.37
N MET A 403 -10.28 27.18 -7.97
CA MET A 403 -10.21 25.75 -7.67
C MET A 403 -8.80 25.34 -7.27
N SER A 404 -8.73 24.51 -6.22
CA SER A 404 -7.49 23.90 -5.77
C SER A 404 -7.33 22.50 -6.36
N ILE A 405 -6.13 22.18 -6.84
CA ILE A 405 -5.76 20.83 -7.24
C ILE A 405 -4.72 20.24 -6.28
N ASP A 406 -4.81 18.94 -6.06
CA ASP A 406 -3.84 18.11 -5.36
C ASP A 406 -2.91 17.44 -6.38
N LEU A 407 -1.60 17.51 -6.13
CA LEU A 407 -0.57 16.91 -6.95
C LEU A 407 0.27 15.89 -6.16
N ASN A 408 0.35 14.68 -6.68
CA ASN A 408 1.32 13.65 -6.29
C ASN A 408 2.35 13.48 -7.41
N ALA A 409 3.60 13.83 -7.13
CA ALA A 409 4.66 13.88 -8.12
C ALA A 409 5.97 13.26 -7.58
N MET A 410 7.10 13.77 -8.04
CA MET A 410 8.41 13.29 -7.62
C MET A 410 8.81 13.71 -6.22
N CYS A 411 9.62 12.89 -5.53
CA CYS A 411 10.16 13.29 -4.23
C CYS A 411 11.28 14.30 -4.45
N LEU A 412 10.95 15.57 -4.25
CA LEU A 412 11.87 16.69 -4.43
C LEU A 412 12.81 16.88 -3.22
N ASP A 413 14.08 17.15 -3.53
CA ASP A 413 15.09 17.52 -2.54
C ASP A 413 14.76 18.90 -1.95
N ARG A 414 15.02 19.11 -0.65
CA ARG A 414 14.87 20.46 -0.05
C ARG A 414 15.92 21.44 -0.55
N ALA A 415 17.09 20.94 -0.95
CA ALA A 415 18.21 21.80 -1.34
C ALA A 415 18.08 22.37 -2.75
N GLN A 416 17.11 21.90 -3.54
CA GLN A 416 16.94 22.26 -4.94
C GLN A 416 15.66 23.05 -5.16
N THR A 417 15.71 24.02 -6.07
CA THR A 417 14.55 24.79 -6.51
C THR A 417 13.94 24.12 -7.73
N TYR A 418 12.62 23.97 -7.76
CA TYR A 418 11.91 23.32 -8.85
C TYR A 418 10.84 24.26 -9.42
N ILE A 419 10.68 24.25 -10.75
CA ILE A 419 9.70 25.06 -11.46
C ILE A 419 8.62 24.13 -12.02
N LEU A 420 7.37 24.36 -11.60
CA LEU A 420 6.19 23.68 -12.13
C LEU A 420 5.63 24.52 -13.28
N MET A 421 5.62 23.98 -14.50
CA MET A 421 4.95 24.63 -15.62
C MET A 421 3.59 23.96 -15.86
N VAL A 422 2.55 24.79 -15.97
CA VAL A 422 1.19 24.35 -16.24
C VAL A 422 0.81 24.90 -17.61
N GLU A 423 0.56 24.01 -18.57
CA GLU A 423 0.11 24.40 -19.91
C GLU A 423 -1.42 24.35 -19.95
N GLN A 424 -2.04 25.47 -20.31
CA GLN A 424 -3.46 25.55 -20.60
C GLN A 424 -3.70 25.23 -22.06
N ARG A 425 -4.45 24.16 -22.36
CA ARG A 425 -4.95 23.89 -23.71
C ARG A 425 -6.43 24.23 -23.81
N GLN A 426 -6.77 25.15 -24.70
CA GLN A 426 -8.16 25.39 -25.09
C GLN A 426 -8.62 24.27 -26.00
N VAL A 427 -9.66 23.55 -25.60
CA VAL A 427 -10.32 22.57 -26.46
C VAL A 427 -11.43 23.33 -27.19
N ILE A 428 -11.25 23.55 -28.49
CA ILE A 428 -12.30 24.09 -29.35
C ILE A 428 -13.31 22.96 -29.55
N ASN A 429 -14.51 23.10 -28.99
CA ASN A 429 -15.63 22.24 -29.33
C ASN A 429 -15.93 22.44 -30.82
N ILE A 430 -15.80 21.38 -31.62
CA ILE A 430 -16.31 21.31 -33.00
C ILE A 430 -17.76 20.84 -32.94
#